data_AF-A0A957RMV8-F1
#
_entry.id   AF-A0A957RMV8-F1
#
_cell.length_a   1.000
_cell.length_b   1.000
_cell.length_c   1.000
_cell.angle_alpha   90.00
_cell.angle_beta   90.00
_cell.angle_gamma   90.00
#
_symmetry.space_group_name_H-M   'P 1'
#
loop_
_entity.id
_entity.type
_entity.pdbx_description
1 polymer ?
#
loop_
_entity_poly.entity_id
_entity_poly.type
_entity_poly.pdbx_seq_one_letter_code
_entity_poly.pdbx_strand_id
1 'polypeptide(L)'
;MATEQQDRLALDEFLEAAATDVAWAAPATMIYAAAGTRRAAALAGIAADSEAYASWSRGQMIAACRLIFAHGVQHLFTILAAPGQFREVGRHRERLLEWIDWGTAGPEALDDFRALGWRVRLIGVDTIDRLAHAAARLRALPAADGEPTLWLWVIPDEDAPWRWQCQALQEPVPARSDAICALYGEPVPRASLFLGFGKPAVADYLLPPLLGETVHCYWTQRPGYSLTQDELRQILFDYACVRPTWRNDKSGRSEAALADRALWEREA
;
A
#
# COMPACT_ATOMS: atom_id res chain seq x y z
N MET A 1 -25.75 -7.99 -9.68
CA MET A 1 -25.96 -9.20 -10.48
C MET A 1 -24.66 -9.48 -11.23
N ALA A 2 -23.72 -10.17 -10.57
CA ALA A 2 -22.56 -10.75 -11.24
C ALA A 2 -22.94 -12.19 -11.53
N THR A 3 -22.97 -12.53 -12.82
CA THR A 3 -23.51 -13.75 -13.39
C THR A 3 -22.74 -14.98 -12.90
N GLU A 4 -23.48 -16.07 -12.78
CA GLU A 4 -23.02 -17.43 -12.51
C GLU A 4 -21.83 -17.82 -13.39
N GLN A 5 -20.88 -18.57 -12.81
CA GLN A 5 -19.71 -19.14 -13.50
C GLN A 5 -18.80 -18.11 -14.19
N GLN A 6 -18.08 -17.31 -13.40
CA GLN A 6 -16.74 -16.93 -13.82
C GLN A 6 -15.95 -18.23 -13.94
N ASP A 7 -15.72 -18.71 -15.18
CA ASP A 7 -14.68 -19.69 -15.47
C ASP A 7 -13.44 -19.22 -14.71
N ARG A 8 -13.06 -19.96 -13.66
CA ARG A 8 -11.91 -19.61 -12.84
C ARG A 8 -10.72 -19.74 -13.77
N LEU A 9 -10.24 -18.58 -14.26
CA LEU A 9 -8.97 -18.48 -14.96
C LEU A 9 -7.97 -19.37 -14.23
N ALA A 10 -7.30 -20.27 -14.94
CA ALA A 10 -6.26 -21.07 -14.32
C ALA A 10 -5.17 -20.13 -13.80
N LEU A 11 -4.46 -20.51 -12.74
CA LEU A 11 -3.38 -19.69 -12.20
C LEU A 11 -2.37 -19.33 -13.30
N ASP A 12 -1.98 -20.31 -14.12
CA ASP A 12 -1.00 -20.11 -15.20
C ASP A 12 -1.49 -19.07 -16.22
N GLU A 13 -2.76 -19.12 -16.62
CA GLU A 13 -3.38 -18.13 -17.50
C GLU A 13 -3.38 -16.73 -16.87
N PHE A 14 -3.66 -16.63 -15.56
CA PHE A 14 -3.65 -15.36 -14.84
C PHE A 14 -2.24 -14.78 -14.72
N LEU A 15 -1.23 -15.63 -14.51
CA LEU A 15 0.17 -15.23 -14.43
C LEU A 15 0.72 -14.76 -15.77
N GLU A 16 0.20 -15.25 -16.90
CA GLU A 16 0.63 -14.88 -18.25
C GLU A 16 -0.15 -13.69 -18.86
N ALA A 17 -1.37 -13.41 -18.39
CA ALA A 17 -2.25 -12.36 -18.92
C ALA A 17 -1.64 -10.94 -18.88
N ALA A 18 -2.15 -10.00 -19.68
CA ALA A 18 -1.73 -8.60 -19.56
C ALA A 18 -2.24 -7.99 -18.24
N ALA A 19 -1.51 -7.02 -17.67
CA ALA A 19 -1.89 -6.42 -16.39
C ALA A 19 -3.28 -5.78 -16.41
N THR A 20 -3.70 -5.24 -17.56
CA THR A 20 -5.05 -4.70 -17.78
C THR A 20 -6.14 -5.77 -17.74
N ASP A 21 -5.85 -6.99 -18.19
CA ASP A 21 -6.82 -8.07 -18.28
C ASP A 21 -7.10 -8.70 -16.91
N VAL A 22 -6.15 -8.58 -15.98
CA VAL A 22 -6.27 -9.03 -14.60
C VAL A 22 -6.53 -7.90 -13.61
N ALA A 23 -6.69 -6.67 -14.08
CA ALA A 23 -6.88 -5.50 -13.22
C ALA A 23 -8.14 -5.58 -12.35
N TRP A 24 -9.16 -6.33 -12.79
CA TRP A 24 -10.38 -6.59 -12.03
C TRP A 24 -10.12 -7.33 -10.71
N ALA A 25 -9.00 -8.05 -10.59
CA ALA A 25 -8.64 -8.79 -9.38
C ALA A 25 -8.04 -7.88 -8.30
N ALA A 26 -7.58 -6.68 -8.65
CA ALA A 26 -7.02 -5.76 -7.67
C ALA A 26 -8.10 -5.13 -6.79
N PRO A 27 -7.82 -4.94 -5.48
CA PRO A 27 -8.68 -4.13 -4.64
C PRO A 27 -8.59 -2.66 -5.06
N ALA A 28 -9.67 -1.90 -4.86
CA ALA A 28 -9.63 -0.46 -5.07
C ALA A 28 -8.61 0.23 -4.15
N THR A 29 -8.49 -0.23 -2.90
CA THR A 29 -7.52 0.27 -1.93
C THR A 29 -6.63 -0.85 -1.40
N MET A 30 -5.31 -0.67 -1.51
CA MET A 30 -4.28 -1.61 -1.05
C MET A 30 -3.33 -0.92 -0.07
N ILE A 31 -2.83 -1.68 0.91
CA ILE A 31 -1.77 -1.25 1.81
C ILE A 31 -0.51 -2.04 1.46
N TYR A 32 0.59 -1.33 1.17
CA TYR A 32 1.89 -1.91 0.90
C TYR A 32 2.93 -1.41 1.92
N ALA A 33 3.12 -2.22 2.96
CA ALA A 33 4.04 -1.98 4.05
C ALA A 33 5.39 -2.67 3.79
N ALA A 34 6.09 -2.21 2.75
CA ALA A 34 7.46 -2.64 2.49
C ALA A 34 8.37 -2.26 3.67
N ALA A 35 9.28 -3.15 4.04
CA ALA A 35 10.25 -2.89 5.10
C ALA A 35 11.56 -3.61 4.83
N GLY A 36 12.59 -3.36 5.64
CA GLY A 36 13.92 -3.91 5.41
C GLY A 36 14.69 -3.24 4.27
N THR A 37 14.32 -2.02 3.88
CA THR A 37 14.99 -1.23 2.81
C THR A 37 16.50 -1.09 3.03
N ARG A 38 16.96 -0.88 4.27
CA ARG A 38 18.40 -0.85 4.60
C ARG A 38 19.10 -2.19 4.37
N ARG A 39 18.41 -3.32 4.64
CA ARG A 39 18.94 -4.66 4.34
C ARG A 39 19.03 -4.86 2.83
N ALA A 40 18.01 -4.46 2.09
CA ALA A 40 18.00 -4.53 0.64
C ALA A 40 19.12 -3.67 0.02
N ALA A 41 19.34 -2.46 0.54
CA ALA A 41 20.44 -1.59 0.11
C ALA A 41 21.81 -2.21 0.35
N ALA A 42 22.03 -2.79 1.55
CA ALA A 42 23.28 -3.49 1.86
C ALA A 42 23.54 -4.67 0.90
N LEU A 43 22.50 -5.44 0.56
CA LEU A 43 22.59 -6.53 -0.43
C LEU A 43 22.90 -6.01 -1.84
N ALA A 44 22.52 -4.77 -2.16
CA ALA A 44 22.85 -4.09 -3.41
C ALA A 44 24.22 -3.37 -3.36
N GLY A 45 24.99 -3.50 -2.27
CA GLY A 45 26.28 -2.83 -2.11
C GLY A 45 26.17 -1.33 -1.80
N ILE A 46 25.01 -0.86 -1.34
CA ILE A 46 24.73 0.56 -1.04
C ILE A 46 24.73 0.76 0.48
N ALA A 47 25.53 1.71 0.94
CA ALA A 47 25.58 2.08 2.36
C ALA A 47 24.27 2.72 2.82
N ALA A 48 23.64 2.12 3.84
CA ALA A 48 22.31 2.47 4.33
C ALA A 48 22.20 3.85 5.01
N ASP A 49 23.32 4.52 5.25
CA ASP A 49 23.41 5.84 5.88
C ASP A 49 23.88 6.93 4.88
N SER A 50 23.90 6.61 3.58
CA SER A 50 24.36 7.49 2.51
C SER A 50 23.21 8.15 1.74
N GLU A 51 23.52 9.25 1.02
CA GLU A 51 22.56 9.85 0.08
C GLU A 51 22.19 8.89 -1.07
N ALA A 52 23.12 8.01 -1.44
CA ALA A 52 22.86 6.98 -2.43
C ALA A 52 21.75 6.01 -1.98
N TYR A 53 21.65 5.73 -0.68
CA TYR A 53 20.54 4.94 -0.13
C TYR A 53 19.19 5.65 -0.29
N ALA A 54 19.10 6.93 0.03
CA ALA A 54 17.85 7.67 -0.09
C ALA A 54 17.37 7.70 -1.56
N SER A 55 18.27 8.02 -2.50
CA SER A 55 17.96 8.03 -3.93
C SER A 55 17.59 6.65 -4.46
N TRP A 56 18.35 5.62 -4.10
CA TRP A 56 18.08 4.26 -4.52
C TRP A 56 16.73 3.77 -3.97
N SER A 57 16.47 3.96 -2.69
CA SER A 57 15.22 3.52 -2.05
C SER A 57 14.00 4.20 -2.65
N ARG A 58 14.09 5.49 -3.00
CA ARG A 58 13.03 6.23 -3.70
C ARG A 58 12.71 5.61 -5.06
N GLY A 59 13.74 5.34 -5.87
CA GLY A 59 13.56 4.69 -7.17
C GLY A 59 12.90 3.31 -7.05
N GLN A 60 13.30 2.51 -6.07
CA GLN A 60 12.69 1.21 -5.80
C GLN A 60 11.22 1.33 -5.35
N MET A 61 10.90 2.29 -4.48
CA MET A 61 9.53 2.56 -4.05
C MET A 61 8.63 2.92 -5.24
N ILE A 62 9.08 3.85 -6.10
CA ILE A 62 8.33 4.28 -7.28
C ILE A 62 8.12 3.08 -8.23
N ALA A 63 9.14 2.27 -8.46
CA ALA A 63 9.03 1.08 -9.32
C ALA A 63 7.98 0.09 -8.81
N ALA A 64 7.97 -0.20 -7.50
CA ALA A 64 6.99 -1.10 -6.89
C ALA A 64 5.57 -0.50 -6.89
N CYS A 65 5.41 0.78 -6.60
CA CYS A 65 4.10 1.45 -6.66
C CYS A 65 3.56 1.46 -8.10
N ARG A 66 4.41 1.71 -9.09
CA ARG A 66 4.04 1.66 -10.51
C ARG A 66 3.56 0.27 -10.92
N LEU A 67 4.24 -0.78 -10.46
CA LEU A 67 3.81 -2.15 -10.70
C LEU A 67 2.40 -2.39 -10.13
N ILE A 68 2.14 -1.94 -8.90
CA ILE A 68 0.84 -2.12 -8.24
C ILE A 68 -0.27 -1.34 -8.97
N PHE A 69 -0.05 -0.07 -9.30
CA PHE A 69 -1.03 0.73 -10.03
C PHE A 69 -1.32 0.19 -11.44
N ALA A 70 -0.32 -0.36 -12.12
CA ALA A 70 -0.52 -1.01 -13.42
C ALA A 70 -1.47 -2.22 -13.37
N HIS A 71 -1.71 -2.78 -12.18
CA HIS A 71 -2.66 -3.88 -11.95
C HIS A 71 -4.03 -3.39 -11.45
N GLY A 72 -4.34 -2.09 -11.51
CA GLY A 72 -5.71 -1.58 -11.29
C GLY A 72 -6.03 -1.12 -9.87
N VAL A 73 -5.07 -1.14 -8.93
CA VAL A 73 -5.24 -0.48 -7.63
C VAL A 73 -5.45 1.03 -7.85
N GLN A 74 -6.42 1.62 -7.15
CA GLN A 74 -6.74 3.05 -7.27
C GLN A 74 -6.12 3.87 -6.13
N HIS A 75 -6.10 3.34 -4.92
CA HIS A 75 -5.47 3.96 -3.75
C HIS A 75 -4.44 3.03 -3.14
N LEU A 76 -3.18 3.46 -3.13
CA LEU A 76 -2.09 2.71 -2.54
C LEU A 76 -1.55 3.44 -1.31
N PHE A 77 -1.62 2.80 -0.15
CA PHE A 77 -1.00 3.29 1.08
C PHE A 77 0.37 2.65 1.27
N THR A 78 1.42 3.45 1.41
CA THR A 78 2.75 2.95 1.74
C THR A 78 3.40 3.76 2.85
N ILE A 79 4.12 3.05 3.72
CA ILE A 79 4.71 3.60 4.94
C ILE A 79 6.13 4.05 4.64
N LEU A 80 6.38 5.35 4.73
CA LEU A 80 7.72 5.93 4.60
C LEU A 80 8.50 5.84 5.90
N ALA A 81 7.82 6.09 7.01
CA ALA A 81 8.41 5.99 8.33
C ALA A 81 7.40 5.50 9.37
N ALA A 82 7.83 4.54 10.18
CA ALA A 82 7.07 3.98 11.31
C ALA A 82 7.70 4.39 12.66
N PRO A 83 6.98 4.22 13.78
CA PRO A 83 7.44 4.67 15.11
C PRO A 83 8.84 4.17 15.51
N GLY A 84 9.21 2.97 15.06
CA GLY A 84 10.55 2.42 15.26
C GLY A 84 11.66 3.35 14.76
N GLN A 85 11.51 3.91 13.56
CA GLN A 85 12.52 4.80 12.95
C GLN A 85 12.67 6.14 13.68
N PHE A 86 11.59 6.63 14.30
CA PHE A 86 11.63 7.87 15.09
C PHE A 86 12.33 7.70 16.44
N ARG A 87 12.32 6.48 16.99
CA ARG A 87 13.05 6.08 18.21
C ARG A 87 14.50 5.69 17.96
N GLU A 88 14.92 5.55 16.71
CA GLU A 88 16.33 5.27 16.38
C GLU A 88 17.25 6.43 16.79
N VAL A 89 18.54 6.13 16.91
CA VAL A 89 19.61 7.10 17.14
C VAL A 89 20.62 7.07 16.00
N GLY A 90 21.41 8.13 15.87
CA GLY A 90 22.47 8.27 14.88
C GLY A 90 21.99 8.80 13.52
N ARG A 91 22.88 8.72 12.52
CA ARG A 91 22.77 9.43 11.23
C ARG A 91 21.44 9.19 10.51
N HIS A 92 20.94 7.96 10.48
CA HIS A 92 19.65 7.66 9.83
C HIS A 92 18.51 8.46 10.45
N ARG A 93 18.44 8.55 11.78
CA ARG A 93 17.44 9.36 12.48
C ARG A 93 17.62 10.85 12.22
N GLU A 94 18.86 11.33 12.21
CA GLU A 94 19.20 12.74 11.97
C GLU A 94 18.77 13.20 10.56
N ARG A 95 18.92 12.32 9.57
CA ARG A 95 18.59 12.57 8.16
C ARG A 95 17.15 12.22 7.78
N LEU A 96 16.43 11.45 8.60
CA LEU A 96 15.12 10.85 8.24
C LEU A 96 14.14 11.85 7.62
N LEU A 97 13.89 12.98 8.29
CA LEU A 97 12.93 13.97 7.80
C LEU A 97 13.41 14.70 6.54
N GLU A 98 14.72 14.89 6.40
CA GLU A 98 15.31 15.45 5.18
C GLU A 98 15.15 14.51 4.00
N TRP A 99 15.44 13.23 4.18
CA TRP A 99 15.27 12.22 3.14
C TRP A 99 13.80 12.01 2.76
N ILE A 100 12.88 12.07 3.71
CA ILE A 100 11.44 12.04 3.41
C ILE A 100 11.04 13.28 2.60
N ASP A 101 11.43 14.47 3.03
CA ASP A 101 11.11 15.72 2.34
C ASP A 101 11.66 15.74 0.90
N TRP A 102 12.95 15.45 0.74
CA TRP A 102 13.59 15.34 -0.57
C TRP A 102 12.98 14.22 -1.42
N GLY A 103 12.80 13.03 -0.85
CA GLY A 103 12.40 11.84 -1.59
C GLY A 103 10.92 11.83 -2.00
N THR A 104 10.10 12.66 -1.36
CA THR A 104 8.66 12.74 -1.66
C THR A 104 8.27 14.05 -2.31
N ALA A 105 8.94 15.16 -2.00
CA ALA A 105 8.55 16.49 -2.47
C ALA A 105 9.75 17.34 -2.91
N GLY A 106 10.92 16.74 -3.12
CA GLY A 106 12.03 17.36 -3.84
C GLY A 106 11.73 17.49 -5.34
N PRO A 107 12.47 18.32 -6.09
CA PRO A 107 12.19 18.58 -7.51
C PRO A 107 12.05 17.32 -8.36
N GLU A 108 12.98 16.37 -8.22
CA GLU A 108 12.97 15.11 -8.95
C GLU A 108 11.74 14.25 -8.62
N ALA A 109 11.35 14.18 -7.35
CA ALA A 109 10.17 13.41 -6.94
C ALA A 109 8.88 14.03 -7.52
N LEU A 110 8.78 15.35 -7.51
CA LEU A 110 7.64 16.07 -8.09
C LEU A 110 7.57 15.89 -9.61
N ASP A 111 8.72 15.88 -10.29
CA ASP A 111 8.79 15.63 -11.73
C ASP A 111 8.39 14.19 -12.07
N ASP A 112 8.86 13.20 -11.29
CA ASP A 112 8.46 11.81 -11.44
C ASP A 112 6.94 11.64 -11.27
N PHE A 113 6.36 12.19 -10.21
CA PHE A 113 4.91 12.07 -9.96
C PHE A 113 4.08 12.79 -11.03
N ARG A 114 4.56 13.91 -11.56
CA ARG A 114 3.90 14.59 -12.69
C ARG A 114 3.96 13.75 -13.96
N ALA A 115 5.10 13.14 -14.26
CA ALA A 115 5.25 12.27 -15.42
C ALA A 115 4.42 10.99 -15.31
N LEU A 116 4.26 10.47 -14.10
CA LEU A 116 3.45 9.29 -13.79
C LEU A 116 1.94 9.56 -13.74
N GLY A 117 1.53 10.83 -13.64
CA GLY A 117 0.12 11.22 -13.55
C GLY A 117 -0.52 10.92 -12.19
N TRP A 118 0.26 10.58 -11.16
CA TRP A 118 -0.30 10.16 -9.87
C TRP A 118 -0.74 11.34 -9.02
N ARG A 119 -1.87 11.18 -8.35
CA ARG A 119 -2.21 12.00 -7.18
C ARG A 119 -1.35 11.52 -6.01
N VAL A 120 -0.61 12.40 -5.36
CA VAL A 120 0.21 12.02 -4.20
C VAL A 120 -0.22 12.81 -2.97
N ARG A 121 -0.32 12.11 -1.83
CA ARG A 121 -0.77 12.65 -0.55
C ARG A 121 0.20 12.21 0.54
N LEU A 122 0.75 13.16 1.27
CA LEU A 122 1.57 12.90 2.44
C LEU A 122 0.72 13.09 3.70
N ILE A 123 0.59 12.03 4.50
CA ILE A 123 -0.28 11.98 5.69
C ILE A 123 0.56 11.84 6.94
N GLY A 124 0.07 12.40 8.05
CA GLY A 124 0.71 12.33 9.35
C GLY A 124 1.80 13.37 9.58
N VAL A 125 1.74 14.47 8.82
CA VAL A 125 2.80 15.49 8.79
C VAL A 125 2.38 16.84 9.35
N ASP A 126 1.11 17.00 9.74
CA ASP A 126 0.59 18.27 10.25
C ASP A 126 1.25 18.70 11.56
N THR A 127 1.82 17.76 12.30
CA THR A 127 2.60 18.01 13.54
C THR A 127 4.11 18.01 13.30
N ILE A 128 4.57 17.94 12.04
CA ILE A 128 5.98 17.90 11.66
C ILE A 128 6.23 19.05 10.66
N ASP A 129 6.52 20.24 11.17
CA ASP A 129 6.64 21.49 10.38
C ASP A 129 7.41 21.34 9.06
N ARG A 130 8.55 20.63 9.10
CA ARG A 130 9.37 20.38 7.91
C ARG A 130 8.61 19.66 6.79
N LEU A 131 7.75 18.72 7.15
CA LEU A 131 6.98 17.91 6.21
C LEU A 131 5.62 18.53 5.84
N ALA A 132 5.12 19.50 6.60
CA ALA A 132 3.94 20.27 6.20
C ALA A 132 4.15 21.00 4.86
N HIS A 133 5.34 21.57 4.66
CA HIS A 133 5.72 22.17 3.38
C HIS A 133 5.83 21.15 2.24
N ALA A 134 6.31 19.93 2.52
CA ALA A 134 6.36 18.84 1.55
C ALA A 134 4.94 18.46 1.09
N ALA A 135 4.01 18.29 2.03
CA ALA A 135 2.61 18.00 1.73
C ALA A 135 1.95 19.09 0.88
N ALA A 136 2.23 20.37 1.17
CA ALA A 136 1.71 21.47 0.37
C ALA A 136 2.19 21.42 -1.09
N ARG A 137 3.48 21.14 -1.32
CA ARG A 137 4.04 20.98 -2.68
C ARG A 137 3.41 19.80 -3.43
N LEU A 138 3.16 18.69 -2.73
CA LEU A 138 2.48 17.53 -3.33
C LEU A 138 1.02 17.81 -3.68
N ARG A 139 0.29 18.55 -2.84
CA ARG A 139 -1.10 18.96 -3.13
C ARG A 139 -1.19 19.92 -4.31
N ALA A 140 -0.13 20.67 -4.61
CA ALA A 140 -0.06 21.60 -5.73
C ALA A 140 0.23 20.91 -7.08
N LEU A 141 0.56 19.61 -7.10
CA LEU A 141 0.68 18.87 -8.34
C LEU A 141 -0.68 18.76 -9.04
N PRO A 142 -0.74 18.98 -10.36
CA PRO A 142 -1.97 18.75 -11.11
C PRO A 142 -2.31 17.26 -11.05
N ALA A 143 -3.57 16.95 -10.79
CA ALA A 143 -4.10 15.59 -10.88
C ALA A 143 -5.40 15.64 -11.68
N ALA A 144 -5.54 14.76 -12.67
CA ALA A 144 -6.80 14.58 -13.36
C ALA A 144 -7.78 13.77 -12.50
N ASP A 145 -9.05 13.80 -12.86
CA ASP A 145 -10.06 12.95 -12.26
C ASP A 145 -9.84 11.49 -12.67
N GLY A 146 -9.94 10.58 -11.71
CA GLY A 146 -9.75 9.14 -11.93
C GLY A 146 -8.31 8.64 -11.87
N GLU A 147 -7.33 9.52 -11.68
CA GLU A 147 -5.92 9.11 -11.52
C GLU A 147 -5.68 8.35 -10.21
N PRO A 148 -4.76 7.36 -10.19
CA PRO A 148 -4.43 6.63 -8.98
C PRO A 148 -3.80 7.56 -7.93
N THR A 149 -4.09 7.26 -6.67
CA THR A 149 -3.62 8.02 -5.52
C THR A 149 -2.61 7.24 -4.69
N LEU A 150 -1.40 7.77 -4.57
CA LEU A 150 -0.36 7.30 -3.67
C LEU A 150 -0.44 8.05 -2.33
N TRP A 151 -0.78 7.33 -1.28
CA TRP A 151 -0.80 7.81 0.09
C TRP A 151 0.49 7.42 0.79
N LEU A 152 1.30 8.43 1.08
CA LEU A 152 2.59 8.33 1.73
C LEU A 152 2.43 8.60 3.23
N TRP A 153 2.83 7.65 4.05
CA TRP A 153 2.57 7.68 5.47
C TRP A 153 3.82 7.91 6.31
N VAL A 154 3.72 8.90 7.20
CA VAL A 154 4.73 9.20 8.21
C VAL A 154 4.06 9.08 9.57
N ILE A 155 4.43 8.04 10.31
CA ILE A 155 3.83 7.69 11.59
C ILE A 155 4.89 7.91 12.68
N PRO A 156 4.86 9.07 13.37
CA PRO A 156 5.89 9.41 14.35
C PRO A 156 5.87 8.50 15.58
N ASP A 157 4.68 8.06 15.99
CA ASP A 157 4.44 7.22 17.16
C ASP A 157 3.15 6.41 17.00
N GLU A 158 2.97 5.42 17.86
CA GLU A 158 1.87 4.46 17.83
C GLU A 158 0.48 5.12 17.96
N ASP A 159 0.38 6.27 18.65
CA ASP A 159 -0.87 7.00 18.88
C ASP A 159 -1.19 8.03 17.78
N ALA A 160 -0.28 8.27 16.85
CA ALA A 160 -0.47 9.28 15.80
C ALA A 160 -1.76 9.06 14.98
N PRO A 161 -2.07 7.83 14.50
CA PRO A 161 -3.30 7.59 13.76
C PRO A 161 -4.58 7.80 14.58
N TRP A 162 -4.52 7.59 15.89
CA TRP A 162 -5.62 7.93 16.80
C TRP A 162 -5.81 9.44 16.88
N ARG A 163 -4.72 10.19 17.07
CA ARG A 163 -4.78 11.66 17.13
C ARG A 163 -5.31 12.28 15.84
N TRP A 164 -4.93 11.76 14.67
CA TRP A 164 -5.45 12.25 13.38
C TRP A 164 -6.97 12.07 13.27
N GLN A 165 -7.50 10.93 13.72
CA GLN A 165 -8.94 10.71 13.77
C GLN A 165 -9.62 11.71 14.71
N CYS A 166 -9.10 11.91 15.92
CA CYS A 166 -9.66 12.89 16.84
C CYS A 166 -9.64 14.31 16.22
N GLN A 167 -8.54 14.70 15.58
CA GLN A 167 -8.40 16.01 14.95
C GLN A 167 -9.33 16.19 13.75
N ALA A 168 -9.55 15.16 12.94
CA ALA A 168 -10.46 15.22 11.79
C ALA A 168 -11.95 15.18 12.20
N LEU A 169 -12.27 14.54 13.32
CA LEU A 169 -13.63 14.28 13.77
C LEU A 169 -13.99 15.11 15.01
N GLN A 170 -13.82 16.44 14.90
CA GLN A 170 -14.21 17.37 15.98
C GLN A 170 -15.72 17.46 16.18
N GLU A 171 -16.49 17.22 15.11
CA GLU A 171 -17.95 17.21 15.11
C GLU A 171 -18.48 15.80 14.88
N PRO A 172 -19.67 15.45 15.42
CA PRO A 172 -20.30 14.17 15.15
C PRO A 172 -20.57 13.98 13.65
N VAL A 173 -20.10 12.86 13.09
CA VAL A 173 -20.34 12.46 11.70
C VAL A 173 -21.31 11.28 11.64
N PRO A 174 -22.31 11.29 10.75
CA PRO A 174 -23.38 10.30 10.76
C PRO A 174 -22.99 8.94 10.16
N ALA A 175 -21.96 8.92 9.30
CA ALA A 175 -21.45 7.68 8.70
C ALA A 175 -19.93 7.64 8.64
N ARG A 176 -19.40 6.41 8.55
CA ARG A 176 -17.96 6.14 8.37
C ARG A 176 -17.43 6.75 7.07
N SER A 177 -18.22 6.80 6.00
CA SER A 177 -17.85 7.45 4.74
C SER A 177 -17.57 8.95 4.93
N ASP A 178 -18.37 9.63 5.76
CA ASP A 178 -18.19 11.04 6.05
C ASP A 178 -16.93 11.24 6.90
N ALA A 179 -16.68 10.33 7.84
CA ALA A 179 -15.46 10.31 8.64
C ALA A 179 -14.19 10.11 7.79
N ILE A 180 -14.26 9.26 6.75
CA ILE A 180 -13.20 9.06 5.77
C ILE A 180 -12.94 10.35 4.99
N CYS A 181 -13.99 10.98 4.45
CA CYS A 181 -13.85 12.25 3.73
C CYS A 181 -13.25 13.34 4.63
N ALA A 182 -13.67 13.42 5.90
CA ALA A 182 -13.11 14.38 6.85
C ALA A 182 -11.61 14.16 7.11
N LEU A 183 -11.19 12.90 7.22
CA LEU A 183 -9.80 12.54 7.52
C LEU A 183 -8.87 12.64 6.30
N TYR A 184 -9.30 12.17 5.14
CA TYR A 184 -8.46 12.07 3.94
C TYR A 184 -8.69 13.21 2.94
N GLY A 185 -9.73 14.02 3.13
CA GLY A 185 -10.12 15.13 2.25
C GLY A 185 -10.88 14.68 0.98
N GLU A 186 -11.03 13.37 0.76
CA GLU A 186 -11.74 12.78 -0.36
C GLU A 186 -12.34 11.42 0.04
N PRO A 187 -13.36 10.91 -0.68
CA PRO A 187 -13.82 9.55 -0.47
C PRO A 187 -12.70 8.56 -0.84
N VAL A 188 -12.38 7.66 0.08
CA VAL A 188 -11.42 6.57 -0.15
C VAL A 188 -12.13 5.24 0.07
N PRO A 189 -12.15 4.31 -0.91
CA PRO A 189 -12.66 2.97 -0.70
C PRO A 189 -11.94 2.25 0.44
N ARG A 190 -12.65 1.34 1.10
CA ARG A 190 -12.07 0.55 2.21
C ARG A 190 -10.92 -0.31 1.71
N ALA A 191 -9.89 -0.45 2.54
CA ALA A 191 -8.76 -1.33 2.28
C ALA A 191 -9.16 -2.78 2.56
N SER A 192 -8.87 -3.66 1.61
CA SER A 192 -9.16 -5.10 1.70
C SER A 192 -7.92 -5.98 1.47
N LEU A 193 -6.77 -5.41 1.13
CA LEU A 193 -5.51 -6.15 0.98
C LEU A 193 -4.37 -5.41 1.70
N PHE A 194 -3.65 -6.15 2.54
CA PHE A 194 -2.42 -5.70 3.20
C PHE A 194 -1.26 -6.59 2.75
N LEU A 195 -0.23 -5.98 2.19
CA LEU A 195 1.02 -6.64 1.81
C LEU A 195 2.16 -6.13 2.70
N GLY A 196 2.57 -6.95 3.65
CA GLY A 196 3.66 -6.69 4.57
C GLY A 196 4.97 -7.40 4.20
N PHE A 197 5.96 -7.24 5.07
CA PHE A 197 7.27 -7.85 4.93
C PHE A 197 7.70 -8.57 6.22
N GLY A 198 8.37 -9.71 6.06
CA GLY A 198 9.04 -10.45 7.12
C GLY A 198 8.07 -11.22 8.00
N LYS A 199 7.97 -10.84 9.27
CA LYS A 199 7.15 -11.55 10.26
C LYS A 199 5.67 -11.21 10.06
N PRO A 200 4.77 -12.21 10.11
CA PRO A 200 3.33 -11.97 10.16
C PRO A 200 2.95 -11.17 11.41
N ALA A 201 2.84 -9.86 11.24
CA ALA A 201 2.49 -8.92 12.29
C ALA A 201 1.65 -7.80 11.70
N VAL A 202 0.61 -7.41 12.44
CA VAL A 202 -0.21 -6.23 12.20
C VAL A 202 -0.22 -5.43 13.50
N ALA A 203 0.01 -4.13 13.38
CA ALA A 203 -0.16 -3.17 14.46
C ALA A 203 -1.17 -2.13 14.00
N ASP A 204 -1.85 -1.47 14.93
CA ASP A 204 -2.93 -0.54 14.61
C ASP A 204 -2.47 0.57 13.65
N TYR A 205 -1.23 1.04 13.81
CA TYR A 205 -0.65 2.06 12.95
C TYR A 205 -0.28 1.58 11.54
N LEU A 206 -0.35 0.28 11.25
CA LEU A 206 -0.11 -0.26 9.91
C LEU A 206 -1.37 -0.24 9.04
N LEU A 207 -2.54 0.07 9.61
CA LEU A 207 -3.81 0.14 8.88
C LEU A 207 -4.32 1.59 8.82
N PRO A 208 -4.65 2.11 7.62
CA PRO A 208 -5.34 3.39 7.46
C PRO A 208 -6.57 3.51 8.34
N PRO A 209 -6.59 4.52 9.25
CA PRO A 209 -7.73 4.74 10.11
C PRO A 209 -9.00 4.80 9.29
N LEU A 210 -10.04 4.16 9.80
CA LEU A 210 -11.35 4.11 9.15
C LEU A 210 -11.36 3.42 7.77
N LEU A 211 -10.29 2.82 7.26
CA LEU A 211 -10.34 2.10 5.97
C LEU A 211 -10.38 0.58 6.11
N GLY A 212 -10.03 -0.01 7.25
CA GLY A 212 -10.05 -1.47 7.40
C GLY A 212 -11.44 -2.10 7.23
N GLU A 213 -11.58 -3.07 6.32
CA GLU A 213 -12.70 -4.00 6.24
C GLU A 213 -12.30 -5.40 6.71
N THR A 214 -12.55 -6.41 5.87
CA THR A 214 -11.94 -7.71 5.94
C THR A 214 -10.66 -7.59 5.13
N VAL A 215 -9.56 -7.36 5.83
CA VAL A 215 -8.24 -7.17 5.20
C VAL A 215 -7.58 -8.53 5.03
N HIS A 216 -7.28 -8.90 3.79
CA HIS A 216 -6.53 -10.10 3.45
C HIS A 216 -5.04 -9.76 3.54
N CYS A 217 -4.32 -10.45 4.42
CA CYS A 217 -2.94 -10.12 4.74
C CYS A 217 -1.96 -11.11 4.12
N TYR A 218 -0.94 -10.59 3.46
CA TYR A 218 0.15 -11.31 2.81
C TYR A 218 1.49 -10.78 3.33
N TRP A 219 2.51 -11.63 3.39
CA TRP A 219 3.85 -11.24 3.83
C TRP A 219 4.92 -11.76 2.88
N THR A 220 5.70 -10.83 2.32
CA THR A 220 6.88 -11.15 1.51
C THR A 220 8.10 -11.41 2.41
N GLN A 221 9.03 -12.24 1.96
CA GLN A 221 10.30 -12.48 2.65
C GLN A 221 11.47 -11.69 2.06
N ARG A 222 11.33 -11.15 0.84
CA ARG A 222 12.36 -10.35 0.19
C ARG A 222 12.32 -8.91 0.71
N PRO A 223 13.47 -8.35 1.17
CA PRO A 223 13.49 -7.04 1.81
C PRO A 223 13.31 -5.90 0.82
N GLY A 224 12.89 -4.75 1.34
CA GLY A 224 12.72 -3.51 0.59
C GLY A 224 11.55 -3.58 -0.41
N TYR A 225 11.63 -2.73 -1.42
CA TYR A 225 10.62 -2.65 -2.49
C TYR A 225 10.92 -3.64 -3.62
N SER A 226 11.08 -4.92 -3.27
CA SER A 226 11.52 -5.98 -4.20
C SER A 226 10.38 -6.76 -4.85
N LEU A 227 9.14 -6.30 -4.69
CA LEU A 227 7.94 -6.95 -5.23
C LEU A 227 8.06 -7.13 -6.76
N THR A 228 7.95 -8.38 -7.21
CA THR A 228 7.92 -8.71 -8.64
C THR A 228 6.49 -8.86 -9.15
N GLN A 229 6.32 -8.78 -10.47
CA GLN A 229 5.03 -9.00 -11.11
C GLN A 229 4.43 -10.37 -10.76
N ASP A 230 5.22 -11.44 -10.83
CA ASP A 230 4.74 -12.79 -10.55
C ASP A 230 4.23 -12.94 -9.12
N GLU A 231 4.98 -12.43 -8.13
CA GLU A 231 4.54 -12.40 -6.73
C GLU A 231 3.25 -11.60 -6.55
N LEU A 232 3.16 -10.40 -7.13
CA LEU A 232 1.95 -9.59 -7.05
C LEU A 232 0.75 -10.33 -7.67
N ARG A 233 0.93 -10.98 -8.82
CA ARG A 233 -0.13 -11.73 -9.49
C ARG A 233 -0.56 -12.96 -8.71
N GLN A 234 0.36 -13.70 -8.11
CA GLN A 234 0.01 -14.82 -7.21
C GLN A 234 -0.84 -14.33 -6.03
N ILE A 235 -0.47 -13.18 -5.43
CA ILE A 235 -1.22 -12.56 -4.34
C ILE A 235 -2.61 -12.13 -4.81
N LEU A 236 -2.72 -11.44 -5.95
CA LEU A 236 -4.00 -10.97 -6.49
C LEU A 236 -4.91 -12.13 -6.88
N PHE A 237 -4.34 -13.20 -7.44
CA PHE A 237 -5.07 -14.42 -7.75
C PHE A 237 -5.63 -15.10 -6.49
N ASP A 238 -4.81 -15.28 -5.45
CA ASP A 238 -5.30 -15.82 -4.18
C ASP A 238 -6.40 -14.92 -3.60
N TYR A 239 -6.16 -13.61 -3.58
CA TYR A 239 -7.08 -12.60 -3.05
C TYR A 239 -8.45 -12.61 -3.74
N ALA A 240 -8.49 -12.68 -5.08
CA ALA A 240 -9.71 -12.52 -5.86
C ALA A 240 -10.37 -13.85 -6.27
N CYS A 241 -9.60 -14.92 -6.47
CA CYS A 241 -10.08 -16.17 -7.05
C CYS A 241 -10.17 -17.33 -6.05
N VAL A 242 -9.40 -17.28 -4.95
CA VAL A 242 -9.29 -18.40 -3.98
C VAL A 242 -9.98 -18.06 -2.67
N ARG A 243 -9.69 -16.89 -2.09
CA ARG A 243 -10.19 -16.47 -0.78
C ARG A 243 -11.68 -16.12 -0.72
N PRO A 244 -12.32 -15.56 -1.77
CA PRO A 244 -13.75 -15.27 -1.73
C PRO A 244 -14.54 -16.58 -1.71
N THR A 245 -14.92 -17.02 -0.51
CA THR A 245 -15.75 -18.23 -0.34
C THR A 245 -17.22 -17.92 -0.09
N TRP A 246 -17.58 -16.64 0.04
CA TRP A 246 -18.97 -16.24 0.20
C TRP A 246 -19.67 -16.30 -1.15
N ARG A 247 -20.72 -17.12 -1.20
CA ARG A 247 -21.70 -17.18 -2.27
C ARG A 247 -23.07 -17.32 -1.62
N ASN A 248 -24.08 -16.70 -2.25
CA ASN A 248 -25.44 -16.68 -1.72
C ASN A 248 -26.00 -18.10 -1.61
N ASP A 249 -25.82 -18.90 -2.66
CA ASP A 249 -26.09 -20.34 -2.61
C ASP A 249 -24.83 -21.11 -2.16
N LYS A 250 -24.94 -21.79 -1.02
CA LYS A 250 -23.87 -22.62 -0.45
C LYS A 250 -24.03 -24.11 -0.73
N SER A 251 -25.06 -24.52 -1.47
CA SER A 251 -25.20 -25.90 -1.94
C SER A 251 -23.96 -26.32 -2.74
N GLY A 252 -23.56 -27.59 -2.64
CA GLY A 252 -22.38 -28.11 -3.36
C GLY A 252 -21.02 -27.55 -2.91
N ARG A 253 -20.95 -26.75 -1.82
CA ARG A 253 -19.70 -26.06 -1.40
C ARG A 253 -18.67 -27.03 -0.84
N SER A 254 -19.12 -28.04 -0.11
CA SER A 254 -18.26 -29.08 0.45
C SER A 254 -17.68 -29.96 -0.66
N GLU A 255 -18.45 -30.17 -1.73
CA GLU A 255 -18.06 -30.94 -2.90
C GLU A 255 -17.07 -30.16 -3.77
N ALA A 256 -17.31 -28.87 -3.99
CA ALA A 256 -16.39 -27.99 -4.71
C ALA A 256 -15.05 -27.81 -3.96
N ALA A 257 -15.07 -27.82 -2.62
CA ALA A 257 -13.86 -27.82 -1.80
C ALA A 257 -12.94 -29.01 -2.08
N LEU A 258 -13.49 -30.18 -2.47
CA LEU A 258 -12.69 -31.34 -2.84
C LEU A 258 -11.92 -31.13 -4.15
N ALA A 259 -12.45 -30.32 -5.08
CA ALA A 259 -11.75 -29.97 -6.32
C ALA A 259 -10.54 -29.05 -6.05
N ASP A 260 -10.65 -28.19 -5.04
CA ASP A 260 -9.57 -27.30 -4.59
C ASP A 260 -8.64 -27.94 -3.55
N ARG A 261 -8.86 -29.22 -3.20
CA ARG A 261 -8.10 -29.92 -2.16
C ARG A 261 -6.60 -29.82 -2.38
N ALA A 262 -6.14 -30.10 -3.61
CA ALA A 262 -4.72 -30.00 -3.95
C ALA A 262 -4.19 -28.57 -3.82
N LEU A 263 -5.03 -27.55 -4.03
CA LEU A 263 -4.65 -26.15 -3.86
C LEU A 263 -4.47 -25.78 -2.38
N TRP A 264 -5.31 -26.31 -1.49
CA TRP A 264 -5.31 -26.04 -0.04
C TRP A 264 -4.34 -26.91 0.77
N GLU A 265 -4.10 -28.15 0.33
CA GLU A 265 -3.19 -29.09 0.98
C GLU A 265 -1.75 -29.01 0.45
N ARG A 266 -1.46 -28.09 -0.48
CA ARG A 266 -0.09 -27.81 -0.92
C ARG A 266 0.73 -27.34 0.27
N GLU A 267 1.70 -28.14 0.69
CA GLU A 267 2.75 -27.71 1.61
C GLU A 267 3.57 -26.61 0.91
N ALA A 268 3.75 -25.49 1.60
CA ALA A 268 4.54 -24.34 1.14
C ALA A 268 6.04 -24.57 1.31
#